data_AF-A0A4Q1T0P3-F1
#
_entry.id   AF-A0A4Q1T0P3-F1
#
_cell.length_a   1.000
_cell.length_b   1.000
_cell.length_c   1.000
_cell.angle_alpha   90.00
_cell.angle_beta   90.00
_cell.angle_gamma   90.00
#
_symmetry.space_group_name_H-M   'P 1'
#
loop_
_entity.id
_entity.type
_entity.pdbx_description
1 polymer ?
#
loop_
_entity_poly.entity_id
_entity_poly.type
_entity_poly.pdbx_seq_one_letter_code
_entity_poly.pdbx_strand_id
1 'polypeptide(L)'
;MSTTILILGRGAQFECFTSNFTDLSSFMKEPGEHTYVCYIQNTSVVGSSICMEEIQHRSLEYSSYDMTYVFPDDLEKPLDWISLLHNLGLRPIVITQNVKYTSIFKLFGAQHVICCKPSITHYRWLVEEITSLMSRRA
;
A
#
# COMPACT_ATOMS: atom_id res chain seq x y z
N MET A 1 -7.30 -6.59 -19.81
CA MET A 1 -6.64 -5.37 -19.29
C MET A 1 -5.98 -5.78 -17.98
N SER A 2 -4.67 -5.58 -17.86
CA SER A 2 -3.91 -5.93 -16.66
C SER A 2 -4.28 -5.02 -15.50
N THR A 3 -4.56 -5.58 -14.32
CA THR A 3 -4.82 -4.77 -13.13
C THR A 3 -3.52 -4.34 -12.45
N THR A 4 -3.41 -3.05 -12.15
CA THR A 4 -2.25 -2.42 -11.52
C THR A 4 -2.59 -2.03 -10.09
N ILE A 5 -1.74 -2.43 -9.14
CA ILE A 5 -1.98 -2.19 -7.71
C ILE A 5 -0.78 -1.48 -7.10
N LEU A 6 -1.07 -0.37 -6.43
CA LEU A 6 -0.12 0.42 -5.66
C LEU A 6 -0.27 0.08 -4.17
N ILE A 7 0.81 -0.27 -3.49
CA ILE A 7 0.78 -0.57 -2.06
C ILE A 7 1.87 0.23 -1.37
N LEU A 8 1.50 1.01 -0.36
CA LEU A 8 2.39 1.92 0.36
C LEU A 8 2.42 1.54 1.83
N GLY A 9 3.60 1.51 2.43
CA GLY A 9 3.72 1.22 3.84
C GLY A 9 5.14 1.24 4.37
N ARG A 10 5.25 1.09 5.68
CA ARG A 10 6.52 0.91 6.40
C ARG A 10 6.26 0.07 7.65
N GLY A 11 7.34 -0.43 8.25
CA GLY A 11 7.36 -1.04 9.57
C GLY A 11 6.73 -2.42 9.62
N ALA A 12 6.52 -2.91 10.84
CA ALA A 12 6.27 -4.32 11.09
C ALA A 12 5.00 -4.84 10.40
N GLN A 13 3.96 -4.00 10.26
CA GLN A 13 2.72 -4.38 9.61
C GLN A 13 2.92 -4.59 8.10
N PHE A 14 3.61 -3.65 7.45
CA PHE A 14 3.90 -3.71 6.03
C PHE A 14 4.89 -4.83 5.72
N GLU A 15 5.94 -4.99 6.52
CA GLU A 15 6.91 -6.09 6.41
C GLU A 15 6.24 -7.46 6.56
N CYS A 16 5.31 -7.59 7.51
CA CYS A 16 4.53 -8.81 7.66
C CYS A 16 3.69 -9.08 6.40
N PHE A 17 3.06 -8.06 5.82
CA PHE A 17 2.32 -8.21 4.57
C PHE A 17 3.24 -8.63 3.41
N THR A 18 4.37 -7.95 3.21
CA THR A 18 5.29 -8.22 2.10
C THR A 18 5.98 -9.58 2.22
N SER A 19 6.20 -10.09 3.44
CA SER A 19 6.78 -11.43 3.67
C SER A 19 5.93 -12.59 3.13
N ASN A 20 4.65 -12.35 2.86
CA ASN A 20 3.75 -13.34 2.28
C ASN A 20 3.91 -13.46 0.74
N PHE A 21 4.73 -12.61 0.10
CA PHE A 21 5.09 -12.73 -1.32
C PHE A 21 6.45 -13.42 -1.46
N THR A 22 6.51 -14.47 -2.27
CA THR A 22 7.72 -15.30 -2.46
C THR A 22 8.93 -14.56 -3.03
N ASP A 23 8.73 -13.48 -3.79
CA ASP A 23 9.80 -12.73 -4.46
C ASP A 23 10.19 -11.41 -3.78
N LEU A 24 9.55 -11.05 -2.64
CA LEU A 24 9.77 -9.73 -2.03
C LEU A 24 10.94 -9.66 -1.02
N SER A 25 11.60 -10.78 -0.72
CA SER A 25 12.63 -10.85 0.33
C SER A 25 13.87 -9.99 0.07
N SER A 26 14.16 -9.63 -1.19
CA SER A 26 15.27 -8.75 -1.57
C SER A 26 15.01 -7.26 -1.32
N PHE A 27 13.75 -6.84 -1.16
CA PHE A 27 13.37 -5.43 -1.05
C PHE A 27 13.54 -4.85 0.37
N MET A 28 13.70 -5.71 1.38
CA MET A 28 13.75 -5.31 2.79
C MET A 28 15.15 -4.93 3.30
N LYS A 29 16.16 -4.78 2.43
CA LYS A 29 17.57 -4.66 2.84
C LYS A 29 18.11 -3.24 2.95
N GLU A 30 17.36 -2.20 2.62
CA GLU A 30 17.83 -0.82 2.77
C GLU A 30 17.30 -0.16 4.04
N PRO A 31 18.14 0.06 5.07
CA PRO A 31 17.77 0.84 6.24
C PRO A 31 17.74 2.34 5.88
N GLY A 32 16.61 3.01 6.11
CA GLY A 32 16.51 4.47 5.89
C GLY A 32 15.11 5.04 6.16
N GLU A 33 15.02 6.38 6.17
CA GLU A 33 13.82 7.23 6.37
C GLU A 33 12.76 7.10 5.25
N HIS A 34 12.80 6.02 4.48
CA HIS A 34 12.07 5.89 3.24
C HIS A 34 10.76 5.12 3.42
N THR A 35 9.70 5.61 2.76
CA THR A 35 8.43 4.88 2.62
C THR A 35 8.62 3.83 1.55
N TYR A 36 8.22 2.59 1.83
CA TYR A 36 8.33 1.52 0.85
C TYR A 36 7.07 1.49 0.00
N VAL A 37 7.27 1.41 -1.31
CA VAL A 37 6.22 1.12 -2.27
C VAL A 37 6.41 -0.27 -2.79
N CYS A 38 5.34 -1.03 -2.81
CA CYS A 38 5.21 -2.24 -3.58
C CYS A 38 4.28 -1.96 -4.75
N TYR A 39 4.83 -2.05 -5.96
CA TYR A 39 4.09 -2.01 -7.21
C TYR A 39 3.81 -3.44 -7.64
N ILE A 40 2.55 -3.75 -7.90
CA ILE A 40 2.21 -5.04 -8.50
C ILE A 40 1.61 -4.81 -9.88
N GLN A 41 2.32 -5.30 -10.89
CA GLN A 41 1.89 -5.29 -12.29
C GLN A 41 1.92 -6.72 -12.83
N ASN A 42 0.77 -7.22 -13.29
CA ASN A 42 0.55 -8.58 -13.79
C ASN A 42 0.82 -9.67 -12.73
N THR A 43 2.08 -10.05 -12.55
CA THR A 43 2.57 -11.11 -11.67
C THR A 43 3.87 -10.74 -10.96
N SER A 44 4.45 -9.59 -11.31
CA SER A 44 5.72 -9.13 -10.75
C SER A 44 5.45 -8.14 -9.65
N VAL A 45 6.04 -8.41 -8.49
CA VAL A 45 5.96 -7.58 -7.30
C VAL A 45 7.29 -6.85 -7.18
N VAL A 46 7.28 -5.53 -7.38
CA VAL A 46 8.48 -4.68 -7.37
C VAL A 46 8.41 -3.76 -6.16
N GLY A 47 9.35 -3.90 -5.23
CA GLY A 47 9.55 -2.95 -4.13
C GLY A 47 10.52 -1.81 -4.51
N SER A 48 10.24 -0.59 -4.05
CA SER A 48 11.19 0.53 -4.10
C SER A 48 10.94 1.46 -2.92
N SER A 49 11.98 2.20 -2.51
CA SER A 49 11.82 3.42 -1.73
C SER A 49 11.11 4.49 -2.58
N ILE A 50 10.25 5.30 -1.95
CA ILE A 50 9.73 6.55 -2.53
C ILE A 50 9.52 7.62 -1.47
N CYS A 51 9.54 8.88 -1.89
CA CYS A 51 9.07 10.03 -1.12
C CYS A 51 7.83 10.69 -1.75
N MET A 52 7.13 11.55 -1.00
CA MET A 52 5.90 12.18 -1.49
C MET A 52 6.16 13.08 -2.71
N GLU A 53 7.29 13.78 -2.72
CA GLU A 53 7.71 14.67 -3.80
C GLU A 53 7.87 13.91 -5.13
N GLU A 54 8.39 12.67 -5.07
CA GLU A 54 8.52 11.83 -6.26
C GLU A 54 7.15 11.42 -6.82
N ILE A 55 6.21 11.00 -5.96
CA ILE A 55 4.83 10.69 -6.38
C ILE A 55 4.16 11.92 -7.01
N GLN A 56 4.37 13.11 -6.43
CA GLN A 56 3.83 14.36 -6.98
C GLN A 56 4.42 14.67 -8.36
N HIS A 57 5.75 14.57 -8.51
CA HIS A 57 6.42 14.82 -9.78
C HIS A 57 6.00 13.82 -10.87
N ARG A 58 5.70 12.58 -10.48
CA ARG A 58 5.28 11.50 -11.38
C ARG A 58 3.76 11.28 -11.37
N SER A 59 2.97 12.29 -11.01
CA SER A 59 1.50 12.19 -10.81
C SER A 59 0.73 11.45 -11.92
N LEU A 60 1.08 11.64 -13.20
CA LEU A 60 0.45 10.94 -14.33
C LEU A 60 0.67 9.42 -14.30
N GLU A 61 1.82 8.97 -13.81
CA GLU A 61 2.11 7.55 -13.64
C GLU A 61 1.31 6.97 -12.47
N TYR A 62 1.35 7.64 -11.31
CA TYR A 62 0.72 7.14 -10.09
C TYR A 62 -0.81 7.23 -10.11
N SER A 63 -1.39 8.17 -10.86
CA SER A 63 -2.85 8.27 -11.03
C SER A 63 -3.44 7.13 -11.88
N SER A 64 -2.61 6.33 -12.56
CA SER A 64 -3.05 5.24 -13.44
C SER A 64 -3.29 3.90 -12.73
N TYR A 65 -3.05 3.81 -11.42
CA TYR A 65 -3.25 2.58 -10.66
C TYR A 65 -4.73 2.30 -10.39
N ASP A 66 -5.17 1.06 -10.66
CA ASP A 66 -6.56 0.65 -10.44
C ASP A 66 -6.94 0.61 -8.96
N MET A 67 -6.00 0.16 -8.12
CA MET A 67 -6.19 0.01 -6.68
C MET A 67 -4.99 0.54 -5.91
N THR A 68 -5.27 1.07 -4.72
CA THR A 68 -4.23 1.60 -3.85
C THR A 68 -4.47 1.15 -2.42
N TYR A 69 -3.45 0.60 -1.79
CA TYR A 69 -3.45 0.19 -0.38
C TYR A 69 -2.42 1.00 0.40
N VAL A 70 -2.76 1.39 1.62
CA VAL A 70 -1.87 2.17 2.50
C VAL A 70 -1.82 1.53 3.88
N PHE A 71 -0.62 1.25 4.37
CA PHE A 71 -0.33 0.80 5.74
C PHE A 71 0.25 1.99 6.52
N PRO A 72 -0.59 2.79 7.22
CA PRO A 72 -0.20 4.11 7.70
C PRO A 72 0.49 4.10 9.06
N ASP A 73 0.43 3.00 9.81
CA ASP A 73 0.72 2.99 11.25
C ASP A 73 2.18 3.37 11.58
N ASP A 74 3.11 3.00 10.70
CA ASP A 74 4.54 3.31 10.82
C ASP A 74 5.01 4.33 9.76
N LEU A 75 4.10 4.98 9.03
CA LEU A 75 4.45 6.03 8.07
C LEU A 75 4.68 7.35 8.81
N GLU A 76 5.66 8.11 8.33
CA GLU A 76 5.74 9.53 8.67
C GLU A 76 4.62 10.28 7.94
N LYS A 77 3.88 11.11 8.68
CA LYS A 77 2.76 11.93 8.16
C LYS A 77 1.75 11.08 7.36
N PRO A 78 1.11 10.07 7.96
CA PRO A 78 0.23 9.16 7.24
C PRO A 78 -0.96 9.85 6.56
N LEU A 79 -1.43 10.96 7.13
CA LEU A 79 -2.55 11.74 6.59
C LEU A 79 -2.20 12.46 5.29
N ASP A 80 -0.95 12.90 5.16
CA ASP A 80 -0.45 13.58 3.97
C ASP A 80 -0.34 12.59 2.81
N TRP A 81 0.11 11.35 3.08
CA TRP A 81 0.11 10.27 2.10
C TRP A 81 -1.29 9.96 1.58
N ILE A 82 -2.26 9.78 2.48
CA ILE A 82 -3.64 9.48 2.10
C ILE A 82 -4.24 10.63 1.27
N SER A 83 -4.00 11.88 1.68
CA SER A 83 -4.48 13.06 0.95
C SER A 83 -3.85 13.19 -0.43
N LEU A 84 -2.54 12.95 -0.53
CA LEU A 84 -1.82 12.99 -1.79
C LEU A 84 -2.43 12.02 -2.79
N LEU A 85 -2.62 10.77 -2.39
CA LEU A 85 -3.21 9.74 -3.25
C LEU A 85 -4.64 10.10 -3.65
N HIS A 86 -5.45 10.59 -2.71
CA HIS A 86 -6.80 11.06 -2.99
C HIS A 86 -6.82 12.18 -4.03
N ASN A 87 -5.92 13.17 -3.88
CA ASN A 87 -5.80 14.30 -4.81
C ASN A 87 -5.32 13.88 -6.20
N LEU A 88 -4.62 12.75 -6.33
CA LEU A 88 -4.27 12.13 -7.60
C LEU A 88 -5.43 11.37 -8.26
N GLY A 89 -6.63 11.40 -7.67
CA GLY A 89 -7.81 10.67 -8.15
C GLY A 89 -7.84 9.21 -7.71
N LEU A 90 -6.87 8.77 -6.92
CA LEU A 90 -6.85 7.42 -6.35
C LEU A 90 -7.80 7.34 -5.16
N ARG A 91 -8.16 6.11 -4.81
CA ARG A 91 -9.08 5.83 -3.72
C ARG A 91 -8.44 4.84 -2.75
N PRO A 92 -7.58 5.34 -1.84
CA PRO A 92 -6.76 4.45 -1.02
C PRO A 92 -7.62 3.64 -0.03
N ILE A 93 -7.34 2.35 0.03
CA ILE A 93 -7.80 1.43 1.06
C ILE A 93 -6.74 1.42 2.16
N VAL A 94 -7.11 1.88 3.35
CA VAL A 94 -6.19 1.98 4.49
C VAL A 94 -6.27 0.71 5.32
N ILE A 95 -5.12 0.09 5.61
CA ILE A 95 -4.97 -1.08 6.46
C ILE A 95 -4.26 -0.66 7.75
N THR A 96 -4.97 -0.60 8.87
CA THR A 96 -4.44 -0.06 10.15
C THR A 96 -4.76 -1.00 11.31
N GLN A 97 -3.94 -0.96 12.36
CA GLN A 97 -4.25 -1.59 13.65
C GLN A 97 -4.95 -0.63 14.60
N ASN A 98 -4.88 0.67 14.32
CA ASN A 98 -5.36 1.71 15.19
C ASN A 98 -6.77 2.16 14.83
N VAL A 99 -7.74 1.48 15.44
CA VAL A 99 -9.19 1.77 15.30
C VAL A 99 -9.56 3.23 15.57
N LYS A 100 -8.77 3.95 16.38
CA LYS A 100 -9.05 5.36 16.74
C LYS A 100 -8.88 6.31 15.56
N TYR A 101 -8.03 5.96 14.59
CA TYR A 101 -7.75 6.81 13.43
C TYR A 101 -8.67 6.54 12.24
N THR A 102 -9.61 5.59 12.34
CA THR A 102 -10.51 5.20 11.24
C THR A 102 -11.28 6.38 10.65
N SER A 103 -11.94 7.17 11.49
CA SER A 103 -12.69 8.35 11.05
C SER A 103 -11.79 9.42 10.44
N ILE A 104 -10.58 9.57 10.99
CA ILE A 104 -9.60 10.53 10.49
C ILE A 104 -9.11 10.11 9.10
N PHE A 105 -8.75 8.85 8.89
CA PHE A 105 -8.32 8.39 7.56
C PHE A 105 -9.39 8.59 6.49
N LYS A 106 -10.67 8.34 6.82
CA LYS A 106 -11.78 8.65 5.90
C LYS A 106 -11.91 10.13 5.58
N LEU A 107 -11.72 11.01 6.57
CA LEU A 107 -11.77 12.46 6.38
C LEU A 107 -10.71 12.94 5.38
N PHE A 108 -9.55 12.29 5.36
CA PHE A 108 -8.42 12.63 4.48
C PHE A 108 -8.46 11.90 3.12
N GLY A 109 -9.56 11.19 2.80
CA GLY A 109 -9.80 10.64 1.47
C GLY A 109 -9.66 9.13 1.33
N ALA A 110 -9.48 8.39 2.43
CA ALA A 110 -9.53 6.92 2.38
C ALA A 110 -10.93 6.43 1.97
N GLN A 111 -10.99 5.56 0.96
CA GLN A 111 -12.25 4.96 0.51
C GLN A 111 -12.78 3.96 1.53
N HIS A 112 -11.88 3.11 2.01
CA HIS A 112 -12.15 2.10 3.01
C HIS A 112 -11.03 2.12 4.05
N VAL A 113 -11.38 1.78 5.28
CA VAL A 113 -10.42 1.58 6.37
C VAL A 113 -10.69 0.21 6.95
N ILE A 114 -9.70 -0.67 6.86
CA ILE A 114 -9.74 -2.03 7.36
C ILE A 114 -8.87 -2.07 8.61
N CYS A 115 -9.51 -2.43 9.73
CA CYS A 115 -8.83 -2.58 11.00
C CYS A 115 -8.40 -4.05 11.17
N CYS A 116 -7.09 -4.31 11.22
CA CYS A 116 -6.54 -5.64 11.43
C CYS A 116 -5.61 -5.64 12.64
N LYS A 117 -5.81 -6.55 13.60
CA LYS A 117 -4.83 -6.78 14.67
C LYS A 117 -3.65 -7.60 14.14
N PRO A 118 -2.41 -7.36 14.59
CA PRO A 118 -1.24 -8.07 14.07
C PRO A 118 -1.20 -9.51 14.57
N SER A 119 -1.13 -10.46 13.65
CA SER A 119 -0.36 -11.69 13.81
C SER A 119 0.08 -12.17 12.42
N ILE A 120 1.21 -12.89 12.33
CA ILE A 120 1.91 -13.21 11.07
C ILE A 120 1.01 -13.92 10.03
N THR A 121 0.00 -14.67 10.48
CA THR A 121 -1.00 -15.32 9.62
C THR A 121 -2.09 -14.39 9.08
N HIS A 122 -2.19 -13.13 9.54
CA HIS A 122 -3.34 -12.25 9.29
C HIS A 122 -3.28 -11.43 8.00
N TYR A 123 -2.20 -11.40 7.23
CA TYR A 123 -2.23 -10.70 5.92
C TYR A 123 -2.28 -11.63 4.72
N ARG A 124 -2.24 -12.95 4.95
CA ARG A 124 -2.35 -13.95 3.88
C ARG A 124 -3.65 -13.79 3.09
N TRP A 125 -4.78 -13.52 3.75
CA TRP A 125 -6.05 -13.27 3.05
C TRP A 125 -5.97 -12.06 2.11
N LEU A 126 -5.24 -11.00 2.49
CA LEU A 126 -5.09 -9.81 1.67
C LEU A 126 -4.22 -10.10 0.46
N VAL A 127 -3.14 -10.88 0.65
CA VAL A 127 -2.32 -11.37 -0.46
C VAL A 127 -3.15 -12.25 -1.41
N GLU A 128 -3.91 -13.21 -0.88
CA GLU A 128 -4.78 -14.07 -1.68
C GLU A 128 -5.84 -13.28 -2.46
N GLU A 129 -6.44 -12.25 -1.87
CA GLU A 129 -7.39 -11.36 -2.55
C GLU A 129 -6.69 -10.59 -3.68
N ILE A 130 -5.54 -9.97 -3.41
CA ILE A 130 -4.74 -9.23 -4.38
C ILE A 130 -4.32 -10.15 -5.55
N THR A 131 -3.82 -11.34 -5.27
CA THR A 131 -3.45 -12.34 -6.30
C THR A 131 -4.67 -12.87 -7.05
N SER A 132 -5.82 -13.06 -6.38
CA SER A 132 -7.05 -13.47 -7.04
C SER A 132 -7.57 -12.38 -7.99
N LEU A 133 -7.44 -11.10 -7.64
CA LEU A 133 -7.84 -9.99 -8.51
C LEU A 133 -6.99 -9.95 -9.78
N MET A 134 -5.70 -10.29 -9.68
CA MET A 134 -4.80 -10.39 -10.83
C MET A 134 -5.18 -11.54 -11.77
N SER A 135 -5.49 -12.71 -11.21
CA SER A 135 -5.79 -13.91 -12.00
C SER A 135 -7.15 -13.88 -12.71
N ARG A 136 -8.15 -13.16 -12.18
CA ARG A 136 -9.49 -13.07 -12.78
C ARG A 136 -9.59 -12.14 -14.00
N ARG A 137 -8.53 -11.37 -14.29
CA ARG A 137 -8.50 -10.37 -15.38
C ARG A 137 -7.40 -10.59 -16.43
N ALA A 138 -6.62 -11.65 -16.26
CA ALA A 138 -5.73 -12.21 -17.28
C ALA A 138 -6.56 -13.00 -18.31
#